data_AF-F3Y7X5-F1
#
_entry.id   AF-F3Y7X5-F1
#
_cell.length_a   1.000
_cell.length_b   1.000
_cell.length_c   1.000
_cell.angle_alpha   90.00
_cell.angle_beta   90.00
_cell.angle_gamma   90.00
#
_symmetry.space_group_name_H-M   'P 1'
#
loop_
_entity.id
_entity.type
_entity.pdbx_description
1 polymer ?
#
loop_
_entity_poly.entity_id
_entity_poly.type
_entity_poly.pdbx_seq_one_letter_code
_entity_poly.pdbx_strand_id
1 'polypeptide(L)'
;MNRKTEKRFLIAAAIWNILTSLLTIFGYSNWLEEKGSNLFNQNQQTSYFSSSFLDNVIHVVMIYGLFIFCIGLISLVMAHTINRSPIDKKMICWLSFCLVLSFISVDIIGILLYLITLTLYMARNKAMRRKQFTINKIFTDKEK
;
A
#
# COMPACT_ATOMS: atom_id res chain seq x y z
N MET A 1 -14.62 -8.68 17.81
CA MET A 1 -13.46 -8.80 16.89
C MET A 1 -12.21 -8.32 17.59
N ASN A 2 -11.13 -9.11 17.53
CA ASN A 2 -9.92 -8.87 18.33
C ASN A 2 -9.01 -7.86 17.61
N ARG A 3 -8.51 -6.83 18.31
CA ARG A 3 -7.66 -5.75 17.74
C ARG A 3 -6.41 -6.28 17.04
N LYS A 4 -5.98 -7.49 17.41
CA LYS A 4 -4.84 -8.20 16.84
C LYS A 4 -5.04 -8.56 15.36
N THR A 5 -6.28 -8.79 14.91
CA THR A 5 -6.54 -9.23 13.54
C THR A 5 -6.37 -8.10 12.53
N GLU A 6 -6.89 -6.90 12.82
CA GLU A 6 -6.69 -5.70 11.95
C GLU A 6 -5.22 -5.33 11.84
N LYS A 7 -4.49 -5.37 12.95
CA LYS A 7 -3.06 -5.09 12.95
C LYS A 7 -2.28 -6.08 12.08
N ARG A 8 -2.64 -7.37 12.12
CA ARG A 8 -2.01 -8.40 11.28
C ARG A 8 -2.25 -8.17 9.78
N PHE A 9 -3.48 -7.78 9.39
CA PHE A 9 -3.78 -7.49 7.99
C PHE A 9 -3.05 -6.24 7.47
N LEU A 10 -2.97 -5.18 8.28
CA LEU A 10 -2.16 -3.99 7.95
C LEU A 10 -0.67 -4.31 7.80
N ILE A 11 -0.13 -5.12 8.70
CA ILE A 11 1.27 -5.56 8.61
C ILE A 11 1.47 -6.42 7.36
N ALA A 12 0.54 -7.33 7.04
CA ALA A 12 0.61 -8.14 5.83
C ALA A 12 0.60 -7.26 4.56
N ALA A 13 -0.26 -6.25 4.49
CA ALA A 13 -0.29 -5.28 3.38
C ALA A 13 1.02 -4.49 3.27
N ALA A 14 1.58 -4.03 4.40
CA ALA A 14 2.85 -3.31 4.41
C ALA A 14 4.03 -4.20 3.98
N ILE A 15 4.08 -5.44 4.47
CA ILE A 15 5.09 -6.43 4.06
C ILE A 15 4.97 -6.71 2.57
N TRP A 16 3.74 -6.81 2.05
CA TRP A 16 3.51 -7.00 0.63
C TRP A 16 4.09 -5.86 -0.22
N ASN A 17 3.84 -4.60 0.15
CA ASN A 17 4.43 -3.44 -0.53
C ASN A 17 5.96 -3.42 -0.49
N ILE A 18 6.55 -3.83 0.63
CA ILE A 18 8.01 -3.97 0.74
C ILE A 18 8.52 -5.06 -0.20
N LEU A 19 7.81 -6.18 -0.30
CA LEU A 19 8.18 -7.29 -1.16
C LEU A 19 8.03 -6.93 -2.65
N THR A 20 6.95 -6.24 -3.03
CA THR A 20 6.73 -5.80 -4.42
C THR A 20 7.71 -4.71 -4.85
N SER A 21 8.04 -3.76 -3.96
CA SER A 21 9.11 -2.79 -4.25
C SER A 21 10.47 -3.44 -4.40
N LEU A 22 10.84 -4.42 -3.56
CA LEU A 22 12.06 -5.20 -3.75
C LEU A 22 12.06 -5.96 -5.09
N LEU A 23 10.97 -6.63 -5.43
CA LEU A 23 10.84 -7.32 -6.72
C LEU A 23 10.94 -6.35 -7.91
N THR A 24 10.45 -5.13 -7.76
CA THR A 24 10.55 -4.11 -8.81
C THR A 24 11.99 -3.64 -8.96
N ILE A 25 12.67 -3.33 -7.84
CA ILE A 25 14.05 -2.82 -7.83
C ILE A 25 15.08 -3.88 -8.22
N PHE A 26 14.88 -5.15 -7.87
CA PHE A 26 15.85 -6.23 -8.13
C PHE A 26 15.44 -7.15 -9.27
N GLY A 27 14.15 -7.39 -9.47
CA GLY A 27 13.66 -8.26 -10.53
C GLY A 27 13.53 -7.50 -11.85
N TYR A 28 12.77 -6.41 -11.83
CA TYR A 28 12.38 -5.71 -13.06
C TYR A 28 13.54 -4.93 -13.69
N SER A 29 14.36 -4.25 -12.88
CA SER A 29 15.53 -3.50 -13.36
C SER A 29 16.55 -4.40 -14.07
N ASN A 30 16.99 -5.47 -13.40
CA ASN A 30 17.99 -6.42 -13.91
C ASN A 30 17.48 -7.13 -15.16
N TRP A 31 16.21 -7.55 -15.17
CA TRP A 31 15.60 -8.17 -16.33
C TRP A 31 15.51 -7.20 -17.52
N LEU A 32 15.20 -5.92 -17.27
CA LEU A 32 15.14 -4.89 -18.31
C LEU A 32 16.53 -4.60 -18.89
N GLU A 33 17.56 -4.60 -18.06
CA GLU A 33 18.94 -4.40 -18.47
C GLU A 33 19.44 -5.56 -19.35
N GLU A 34 19.17 -6.80 -18.95
CA GLU A 34 19.56 -8.01 -19.68
C GLU A 34 18.79 -8.19 -20.99
N LYS A 35 17.46 -8.02 -20.99
CA LYS A 35 16.66 -8.14 -22.21
C LYS A 35 16.78 -6.93 -23.12
N GLY A 36 16.88 -5.74 -22.55
CA GLY A 36 17.00 -4.49 -23.28
C GLY A 36 18.29 -4.46 -24.09
N SER A 37 19.44 -4.71 -23.46
CA SER A 37 20.73 -4.75 -24.14
C SER A 37 20.77 -5.77 -25.29
N ASN A 38 20.21 -6.97 -25.09
CA ASN A 38 20.14 -8.00 -26.11
C ASN A 38 19.29 -7.62 -27.33
N LEU A 39 18.12 -7.01 -27.12
CA LEU A 39 17.23 -6.56 -28.21
C LEU A 39 17.82 -5.38 -28.99
N PHE A 40 18.56 -4.48 -28.35
CA PHE A 40 19.20 -3.35 -29.01
C PHE A 40 20.45 -3.75 -29.80
N ASN A 41 21.23 -4.71 -29.29
CA ASN A 41 22.38 -5.26 -30.00
C ASN A 41 21.99 -6.01 -31.29
N GLN A 42 20.82 -6.65 -31.30
CA GLN A 42 20.34 -7.43 -32.45
C GLN A 42 19.82 -6.57 -33.62
N ASN A 43 19.34 -5.35 -33.36
CA ASN A 43 18.66 -4.51 -34.35
C ASN A 43 19.54 -3.40 -34.99
N GLN A 44 20.85 -3.34 -34.69
CA GLN A 44 21.81 -2.35 -35.23
C GLN A 44 21.36 -0.86 -35.19
N GLN A 45 20.34 -0.51 -34.40
CA GLN A 45 19.87 0.87 -34.24
C GLN A 45 20.77 1.61 -33.25
N THR A 46 21.71 2.39 -33.80
CA THR A 46 22.45 3.50 -33.15
C THR A 46 22.65 3.32 -31.65
N SER A 47 23.70 2.58 -31.30
CA SER A 47 24.02 2.06 -29.96
C SER A 47 24.03 3.10 -28.82
N TYR A 48 24.14 4.39 -29.12
CA TYR A 48 24.19 5.48 -28.14
C TYR A 48 22.82 6.06 -27.76
N PHE A 49 21.86 6.17 -28.68
CA PHE A 49 20.55 6.75 -28.35
C PHE A 49 19.69 5.74 -27.57
N SER A 50 19.79 4.47 -27.94
CA SER A 50 19.03 3.37 -27.34
C SER A 50 19.50 3.03 -25.92
N SER A 51 20.80 3.17 -25.64
CA SER A 51 21.37 2.92 -24.30
C SER A 51 21.00 3.99 -23.30
N SER A 52 21.07 5.28 -23.68
CA SER A 52 20.62 6.37 -22.80
C SER A 52 19.13 6.30 -22.51
N PHE A 53 18.30 5.88 -23.47
CA PHE A 53 16.86 5.70 -23.21
C PHE A 53 16.59 4.55 -22.24
N LEU A 54 17.26 3.41 -22.42
CA LEU A 54 17.15 2.26 -21.53
C LEU A 54 17.55 2.63 -20.09
N ASP A 55 18.66 3.33 -19.93
CA ASP A 55 19.18 3.75 -18.64
C ASP A 55 18.21 4.70 -17.90
N ASN A 56 17.63 5.67 -18.63
CA ASN A 56 16.59 6.54 -18.08
C ASN A 56 15.34 5.76 -17.63
N VAL A 57 14.91 4.74 -18.39
CA VAL A 57 13.76 3.90 -18.02
C VAL A 57 14.06 3.10 -16.76
N ILE A 58 15.25 2.49 -16.66
CA ILE A 58 15.69 1.76 -15.46
C ILE A 58 15.70 2.70 -14.24
N HIS A 59 16.24 3.91 -14.39
CA HIS A 59 16.24 4.92 -13.35
C HIS A 59 14.83 5.30 -12.87
N VAL A 60 13.88 5.49 -13.79
CA VAL A 60 12.47 5.77 -13.43
C VAL A 60 11.85 4.61 -12.66
N VAL A 61 12.09 3.37 -13.09
CA VAL A 61 11.60 2.16 -12.40
C VAL A 61 12.19 2.05 -10.99
N MET A 62 13.48 2.36 -10.82
CA MET A 62 14.13 2.37 -9.52
C MET A 62 13.54 3.41 -8.57
N ILE A 63 13.33 4.65 -9.05
CA ILE A 63 12.73 5.73 -8.25
C ILE A 63 11.31 5.34 -7.82
N TYR A 64 10.53 4.77 -8.75
CA TYR A 64 9.18 4.28 -8.44
C TYR A 64 9.18 3.14 -7.42
N GLY A 65 10.10 2.17 -7.57
CA GLY A 65 10.26 1.09 -6.59
C GLY A 65 10.60 1.63 -5.19
N LEU A 66 11.53 2.59 -5.11
CA LEU A 66 11.90 3.25 -3.86
C LEU A 66 10.72 4.00 -3.23
N PHE A 67 9.92 4.67 -4.05
CA PHE A 67 8.71 5.37 -3.61
C PHE A 67 7.69 4.41 -2.98
N ILE A 68 7.42 3.26 -3.62
CA ILE A 68 6.54 2.22 -3.05
C ILE A 68 7.12 1.65 -1.76
N PHE A 69 8.45 1.45 -1.70
CA PHE A 69 9.11 0.99 -0.49
C PHE A 69 8.87 1.94 0.69
N CYS A 70 9.02 3.26 0.48
CA CYS A 70 8.70 4.26 1.50
C CYS A 70 7.24 4.20 1.96
N ILE A 71 6.29 4.00 1.03
CA ILE A 71 4.86 3.84 1.36
C ILE A 71 4.61 2.59 2.21
N GLY A 72 5.31 1.49 1.91
CA GLY A 72 5.31 0.27 2.72
C GLY A 72 5.76 0.53 4.16
N LEU A 73 6.86 1.26 4.34
CA LEU A 73 7.38 1.63 5.67
C LEU A 73 6.40 2.51 6.45
N ILE A 74 5.83 3.55 5.82
CA ILE A 74 4.85 4.43 6.48
C ILE A 74 3.60 3.64 6.89
N SER A 75 3.15 2.71 6.05
CA SER A 75 2.02 1.83 6.36
C SER A 75 2.30 0.93 7.57
N LEU A 76 3.54 0.47 7.73
CA LEU A 76 3.99 -0.32 8.88
C LEU A 76 3.98 0.50 10.18
N VAL A 77 4.48 1.75 10.13
CA VAL A 77 4.43 2.68 11.26
C VAL A 77 2.97 2.95 11.65
N MET A 78 2.09 3.20 10.66
CA MET A 78 0.66 3.43 10.92
C MET A 78 -0.02 2.21 11.55
N ALA A 79 0.35 1.00 11.15
CA ALA A 79 -0.13 -0.24 11.76
C ALA A 79 0.24 -0.38 13.24
N HIS A 80 1.39 0.18 13.65
CA HIS A 80 1.81 0.23 15.05
C HIS A 80 1.04 1.28 15.86
N THR A 81 0.68 2.41 15.25
CA THR A 81 -0.02 3.52 15.90
C THR A 81 -1.50 3.25 16.19
N ILE A 82 -2.11 2.23 15.57
CA ILE A 82 -3.53 1.87 15.73
C ILE A 82 -3.96 1.48 17.16
N ASN A 83 -2.99 1.36 18.09
CA ASN A 83 -3.21 0.84 19.43
C ASN A 83 -3.85 1.83 20.42
N ARG A 84 -3.90 3.14 20.13
CA ARG A 84 -4.29 4.15 21.13
C ARG A 84 -5.42 5.13 20.79
N SER A 85 -5.82 5.33 19.53
CA SER A 85 -6.79 6.39 19.20
C SER A 85 -8.18 5.88 18.80
N PRO A 86 -9.27 6.56 19.24
CA PRO A 86 -10.60 6.35 18.71
C PRO A 86 -10.71 6.94 17.30
N ILE A 87 -11.06 6.10 16.32
CA ILE A 87 -11.55 6.46 14.97
C ILE A 87 -10.80 7.65 14.34
N ASP A 88 -9.64 7.39 13.74
CA ASP A 88 -8.91 8.41 13.00
C ASP A 88 -9.34 8.43 11.53
N LYS A 89 -10.10 9.47 11.14
CA LYS A 89 -10.45 9.71 9.72
C LYS A 89 -9.20 9.78 8.82
N LYS A 90 -8.07 10.23 9.37
CA LYS A 90 -6.76 10.27 8.71
C LYS A 90 -6.31 8.87 8.25
N MET A 91 -6.59 7.83 9.03
CA MET A 91 -6.21 6.46 8.70
C MET A 91 -7.04 5.88 7.55
N ILE A 92 -8.34 6.22 7.49
CA ILE A 92 -9.21 5.84 6.36
C ILE A 92 -8.75 6.52 5.08
N CYS A 93 -8.39 7.80 5.15
CA CYS A 93 -7.85 8.56 4.03
C CYS A 93 -6.53 7.93 3.55
N TRP A 94 -5.62 7.61 4.47
CA TRP A 94 -4.36 6.93 4.16
C TRP A 94 -4.57 5.56 3.49
N LEU A 95 -5.45 4.72 4.03
CA LEU A 95 -5.77 3.41 3.47
C LEU A 95 -6.40 3.51 2.07
N SER A 96 -7.27 4.51 1.84
CA SER A 96 -7.84 4.75 0.51
C SER A 96 -6.78 5.23 -0.47
N PHE A 97 -5.86 6.08 -0.03
CA PHE A 97 -4.73 6.51 -0.85
C PHE A 97 -3.84 5.32 -1.25
N CYS A 98 -3.47 4.46 -0.30
CA CYS A 98 -2.73 3.23 -0.60
C CYS A 98 -3.47 2.30 -1.58
N LEU A 99 -4.79 2.16 -1.44
CA LEU A 99 -5.61 1.36 -2.35
C LEU A 99 -5.57 1.90 -3.79
N VAL A 100 -5.70 3.23 -3.97
CA VAL A 100 -5.61 3.87 -5.29
C VAL A 100 -4.21 3.68 -5.88
N LEU A 101 -3.18 3.78 -5.05
CA LEU A 101 -1.79 3.59 -5.47
C LEU A 101 -1.52 2.15 -5.93
N SER A 102 -2.02 1.15 -5.20
CA SER A 102 -1.97 -0.26 -5.64
C SER A 102 -2.78 -0.48 -6.93
N PHE A 103 -3.88 0.25 -7.12
CA PHE A 103 -4.66 0.19 -8.36
C PHE A 103 -3.90 0.74 -9.58
N ILE A 104 -3.26 1.90 -9.44
CA ILE A 104 -2.39 2.48 -10.49
C ILE A 104 -1.25 1.52 -10.84
N SER A 105 -0.71 0.84 -9.84
CA SER A 105 0.38 -0.12 -9.98
C SER A 105 -0.06 -1.48 -10.53
N VAL A 106 -1.37 -1.69 -10.73
CA VAL A 106 -1.99 -2.97 -11.11
C VAL A 106 -1.58 -4.11 -10.15
N ASP A 107 -1.30 -3.78 -8.89
CA ASP A 107 -0.92 -4.75 -7.86
C ASP A 107 -2.18 -5.39 -7.26
N ILE A 108 -2.64 -6.47 -7.90
CA ILE A 108 -3.87 -7.21 -7.54
C ILE A 108 -3.85 -7.66 -6.08
N ILE A 109 -2.70 -8.11 -5.59
CA ILE A 109 -2.57 -8.64 -4.23
C ILE A 109 -2.57 -7.49 -3.22
N GLY A 110 -1.89 -6.38 -3.53
CA GLY A 110 -1.95 -5.15 -2.76
C GLY A 110 -3.37 -4.61 -2.65
N ILE A 111 -4.09 -4.51 -3.77
CA ILE A 111 -5.50 -4.07 -3.81
C ILE A 111 -6.34 -4.93 -2.87
N LEU A 112 -6.22 -6.26 -2.95
CA LEU A 112 -7.03 -7.19 -2.17
C LEU A 112 -6.76 -7.03 -0.66
N LEU A 113 -5.49 -6.91 -0.26
CA LEU A 113 -5.08 -6.70 1.13
C LEU A 113 -5.55 -5.35 1.70
N TYR A 114 -5.42 -4.27 0.93
CA TYR A 114 -5.88 -2.95 1.34
C TYR A 114 -7.41 -2.85 1.39
N LEU A 115 -8.12 -3.52 0.48
CA LEU A 115 -9.58 -3.55 0.45
C LEU A 115 -10.16 -4.30 1.66
N ILE A 116 -9.59 -5.47 2.00
CA ILE A 116 -9.98 -6.22 3.20
C ILE A 116 -9.74 -5.35 4.44
N THR A 117 -8.56 -4.75 4.54
CA THR A 117 -8.17 -3.91 5.67
C THR A 117 -9.10 -2.70 5.84
N LEU A 118 -9.40 -1.99 4.75
CA LEU A 118 -10.31 -0.85 4.73
C LEU A 118 -11.73 -1.27 5.16
N THR A 119 -12.22 -2.39 4.64
CA THR A 119 -13.57 -2.90 4.96
C THR A 119 -13.69 -3.29 6.43
N LEU A 120 -12.69 -3.97 6.98
CA LEU A 120 -12.64 -4.33 8.40
C LEU A 120 -12.65 -3.08 9.29
N TYR A 121 -11.85 -2.08 8.94
CA TYR A 121 -11.79 -0.82 9.67
C TYR A 121 -13.12 -0.06 9.62
N MET A 122 -13.76 0.03 8.45
CA MET A 122 -15.09 0.66 8.30
C MET A 122 -16.18 -0.07 9.08
N ALA A 123 -16.16 -1.41 9.09
CA ALA A 123 -17.11 -2.22 9.84
C ALA A 123 -17.01 -1.95 11.36
N ARG A 124 -15.79 -1.84 11.90
CA ARG A 124 -15.59 -1.45 13.31
C ARG A 124 -16.04 -0.03 13.60
N ASN A 125 -15.79 0.92 12.71
CA ASN A 125 -16.26 2.29 12.88
C ASN A 125 -17.80 2.32 13.04
N LYS A 126 -18.53 1.58 12.19
CA LYS A 126 -19.99 1.41 12.33
C LYS A 126 -20.38 0.73 13.65
N ALA A 127 -19.65 -0.29 14.11
CA ALA A 127 -19.95 -0.99 15.36
C ALA A 127 -19.73 -0.11 16.60
N MET A 128 -18.66 0.68 16.64
CA MET A 128 -18.37 1.59 17.75
C MET A 128 -19.39 2.74 17.81
N ARG A 129 -19.77 3.30 16.65
CA ARG A 129 -20.82 4.32 16.56
C ARG A 129 -22.16 3.84 17.12
N ARG A 130 -22.55 2.58 16.85
CA ARG A 130 -23.76 1.98 17.41
C ARG A 130 -23.67 1.83 18.93
N LYS A 131 -22.55 1.34 19.46
CA LYS A 131 -22.36 1.23 20.92
C LYS A 131 -22.44 2.58 21.62
N GLN A 132 -21.84 3.62 21.04
CA GLN A 132 -21.82 4.96 21.63
C GLN A 132 -23.21 5.61 21.59
N PHE A 133 -23.98 5.38 20.52
CA PHE A 133 -25.38 5.78 20.43
C PHE A 133 -26.26 5.08 21.49
N THR A 134 -26.10 3.77 21.67
CA THR A 134 -26.82 3.00 22.70
C THR A 134 -26.50 3.49 24.11
N ILE A 135 -25.22 3.75 24.41
CA ILE A 135 -24.80 4.28 25.71
C ILE A 135 -25.43 5.65 25.96
N ASN A 136 -25.34 6.59 25.01
CA ASN A 136 -25.96 7.91 25.17
C ASN A 136 -27.46 7.79 25.41
N LYS A 137 -28.16 6.92 24.67
CA LYS A 137 -29.60 6.69 24.86
C LYS A 137 -29.94 6.18 26.27
N ILE A 138 -29.15 5.25 26.82
CA ILE A 138 -29.34 4.74 28.19
C ILE A 138 -29.16 5.86 29.24
N PHE A 139 -28.19 6.75 29.04
CA PHE A 139 -28.01 7.91 29.93
C PHE A 139 -29.14 8.93 29.79
N THR A 140 -29.69 9.15 28.59
CA THR A 140 -30.81 10.09 28.38
C THR A 140 -32.13 9.58 28.95
N ASP A 141 -32.37 8.27 28.91
CA ASP A 141 -33.57 7.63 29.51
C ASP A 141 -33.50 7.53 31.05
N LYS A 142 -32.32 7.69 31.66
CA LYS A 142 -32.17 7.68 33.13
C LYS A 142 -32.37 9.05 33.80
N GLU A 143 -32.34 10.14 33.04
CA GLU A 143 -32.57 11.51 33.55
C GLU A 143 -34.03 11.99 33.40
N LYS A 144 -34.92 11.15 32.85
CA LYS A 144 -36.37 11.39 32.82
C LYS A 144 -37.08 10.52 33.84
#